data_AF-A0A0S8JDR3-F1
#
_entry.id   AF-A0A0S8JDR3-F1
#
_cell.length_a   1.000
_cell.length_b   1.000
_cell.length_c   1.000
_cell.angle_alpha   90.00
_cell.angle_beta   90.00
_cell.angle_gamma   90.00
#
_symmetry.space_group_name_H-M   'P 1'
#
loop_
_entity.id
_entity.type
_entity.pdbx_description
1 polymer ?
#
loop_
_entity_poly.entity_id
_entity_poly.type
_entity_poly.pdbx_seq_one_letter_code
_entity_poly.pdbx_strand_id
1 'polypeptide(L)'
;MAYGRVGPTTGRWTGRLSLIVAAMTFVANQAWAQSPIDVRLLTPREQRRLNRPARQAYDKAVTALDHIDAVGAIALFDQASELAPDTVELHFLTARLAHLRARMIFGNEAAEYYDTAEKALERIARQKSLSPLVRQRYDTQLKTISDEKKKLEVRDAKRKAIGDAFCKLYAKETYTSEEEAEKKKEEEKKSRKKMRAAQRARAAAGGPLLPPRPGGAVRSRGADSES
;
A
#
# COMPACT_ATOMS: atom_id res chain seq x y z
N MET A 1 54.55 -13.03 -28.91
CA MET A 1 53.74 -11.84 -28.54
C MET A 1 52.41 -12.34 -28.00
N ALA A 2 52.19 -12.21 -26.69
CA ALA A 2 51.05 -12.77 -25.98
C ALA A 2 49.95 -11.71 -25.77
N TYR A 3 48.74 -12.00 -26.22
CA TYR A 3 47.58 -11.14 -26.03
C TYR A 3 46.90 -11.49 -24.69
N GLY A 4 46.96 -10.55 -23.74
CA GLY A 4 46.24 -10.64 -22.46
C GLY A 4 44.75 -10.38 -22.64
N ARG A 5 43.94 -11.40 -22.34
CA ARG A 5 42.46 -11.34 -22.39
C ARG A 5 41.95 -10.85 -21.04
N VAL A 6 41.48 -9.61 -20.97
CA VAL A 6 40.82 -9.04 -19.78
C VAL A 6 39.34 -9.44 -19.81
N GLY A 7 38.92 -10.28 -18.86
CA GLY A 7 37.52 -10.68 -18.71
C GLY A 7 36.69 -9.63 -17.96
N PRO A 8 35.39 -9.47 -18.29
CA PRO A 8 34.51 -8.57 -17.56
C PRO A 8 34.10 -9.15 -16.19
N THR A 9 34.40 -8.40 -15.13
CA THR A 9 33.95 -8.68 -13.75
C THR A 9 32.52 -8.18 -13.53
N THR A 10 31.55 -8.78 -14.22
CA THR A 10 30.13 -8.56 -13.93
C THR A 10 29.59 -9.73 -13.12
N GLY A 11 29.64 -9.64 -11.79
CA GLY A 11 29.00 -10.65 -10.97
C GLY A 11 29.15 -10.36 -9.50
N ARG A 12 28.09 -9.82 -8.88
CA ARG A 12 27.67 -10.13 -7.48
C ARG A 12 26.55 -9.25 -6.90
N TRP A 13 25.92 -8.36 -7.66
CA TRP A 13 24.87 -7.48 -7.09
C TRP A 13 23.42 -7.96 -7.27
N THR A 14 23.13 -8.95 -8.13
CA THR A 14 21.75 -9.36 -8.43
C THR A 14 21.19 -10.48 -7.53
N GLY A 15 22.01 -11.10 -6.68
CA GLY A 15 21.62 -12.32 -5.96
C GLY A 15 20.81 -12.10 -4.66
N ARG A 16 20.87 -10.91 -4.04
CA ARG A 16 20.24 -10.68 -2.72
C ARG A 16 18.89 -9.95 -2.75
N LEU A 17 18.57 -9.26 -3.85
CA LEU A 17 17.25 -8.63 -4.03
C LEU A 17 16.15 -9.63 -4.45
N SER A 18 16.52 -10.76 -5.07
CA SER A 18 15.54 -11.73 -5.61
C SER A 18 14.75 -12.50 -4.54
N LEU A 19 15.37 -12.77 -3.38
CA LEU A 19 14.73 -13.57 -2.31
C LEU A 19 13.69 -12.78 -1.48
N ILE A 20 13.79 -11.45 -1.45
CA ILE A 20 12.83 -10.59 -0.71
C ILE A 20 11.56 -10.36 -1.54
N VAL A 21 11.68 -10.28 -2.87
CA VAL A 21 10.53 -10.13 -3.77
C VAL A 21 9.62 -11.37 -3.72
N ALA A 22 10.18 -12.58 -3.59
CA ALA A 22 9.40 -13.82 -3.51
C ALA A 22 8.59 -13.97 -2.20
N ALA A 23 9.04 -13.38 -1.08
CA ALA A 23 8.28 -13.39 0.17
C ALA A 23 7.15 -12.35 0.18
N MET A 24 7.30 -11.25 -0.56
CA MET A 24 6.25 -10.23 -0.72
C MET A 24 5.11 -10.68 -1.65
N THR A 25 5.41 -11.47 -2.69
CA THR A 25 4.37 -11.92 -3.65
C THR A 25 3.35 -12.89 -3.04
N PHE A 26 3.74 -13.71 -2.05
CA PHE A 26 2.81 -14.64 -1.41
C PHE A 26 1.79 -13.97 -0.47
N VAL A 27 2.04 -12.75 0.01
CA VAL A 27 1.09 -11.98 0.86
C VAL A 27 0.20 -11.07 0.02
N ALA A 28 0.70 -10.59 -1.13
CA ALA A 28 -0.08 -9.74 -2.04
C ALA A 28 -1.35 -10.44 -2.58
N ASN A 29 -1.32 -11.77 -2.74
CA ASN A 29 -2.39 -12.49 -3.43
C ASN A 29 -3.73 -12.61 -2.65
N GLN A 30 -3.78 -12.29 -1.36
CA GLN A 30 -5.05 -12.28 -0.58
C GLN A 30 -5.64 -10.89 -0.34
N ALA A 31 -4.87 -9.82 -0.57
CA ALA A 31 -5.33 -8.44 -0.35
C ALA A 31 -6.01 -7.82 -1.58
N TRP A 32 -5.75 -8.35 -2.78
CA TRP A 32 -6.20 -7.76 -4.04
C TRP A 32 -7.60 -8.19 -4.52
N ALA A 33 -8.23 -9.16 -3.85
CA ALA A 33 -9.48 -9.74 -4.36
C ALA A 33 -10.77 -9.00 -3.97
N GLN A 34 -10.71 -7.93 -3.16
CA GLN A 34 -11.94 -7.30 -2.64
C GLN A 34 -11.75 -5.79 -2.48
N SER A 35 -11.85 -5.07 -3.59
CA SER A 35 -11.90 -3.61 -3.57
C SER A 35 -13.19 -3.16 -2.87
N PRO A 36 -13.22 -2.02 -2.16
CA PRO A 36 -14.48 -1.38 -1.73
C PRO A 36 -15.47 -1.16 -2.88
N ILE A 37 -14.97 -1.11 -4.13
CA ILE A 37 -15.76 -1.03 -5.37
C ILE A 37 -16.66 -2.27 -5.56
N ASP A 38 -16.32 -3.40 -4.95
CA ASP A 38 -17.10 -4.65 -5.07
C ASP A 38 -18.35 -4.68 -4.16
N VAL A 39 -18.64 -3.57 -3.46
CA VAL A 39 -19.82 -3.44 -2.62
C VAL A 39 -21.04 -3.12 -3.48
N ARG A 40 -21.88 -4.13 -3.72
CA ARG A 40 -23.14 -3.96 -4.45
C ARG A 40 -24.15 -3.16 -3.62
N LEU A 41 -24.45 -1.94 -4.07
CA LEU A 41 -25.52 -1.11 -3.52
C LEU A 41 -26.91 -1.74 -3.73
N LEU A 42 -27.89 -1.29 -2.95
CA LEU A 42 -29.28 -1.70 -3.11
C LEU A 42 -29.80 -1.24 -4.47
N THR A 43 -30.54 -2.12 -5.14
CA THR A 43 -31.24 -1.79 -6.38
C THR A 43 -32.35 -0.76 -6.11
N PRO A 44 -32.77 0.04 -7.11
CA PRO A 44 -33.87 0.99 -6.93
C PRO A 44 -35.17 0.34 -6.43
N ARG A 45 -35.40 -0.95 -6.76
CA ARG A 45 -36.55 -1.71 -6.27
C ARG A 45 -36.45 -2.01 -4.78
N GLU A 46 -35.26 -2.37 -4.29
CA GLU A 46 -35.00 -2.61 -2.87
C GLU A 46 -35.05 -1.32 -2.06
N GLN A 47 -34.46 -0.22 -2.57
CA GLN A 47 -34.54 1.10 -1.94
C GLN A 47 -35.99 1.58 -1.77
N ARG A 48 -36.87 1.29 -2.75
CA ARG A 48 -38.30 1.61 -2.67
C ARG A 48 -39.02 0.85 -1.55
N ARG A 49 -38.52 -0.32 -1.13
CA ARG A 49 -39.07 -1.12 -0.02
C ARG A 49 -38.64 -0.60 1.35
N LEU A 50 -37.58 0.20 1.43
CA LEU A 50 -37.18 0.86 2.67
C LEU A 50 -38.25 1.87 3.10
N ASN A 51 -38.51 1.92 4.40
CA ASN A 51 -39.29 3.00 4.99
C ASN A 51 -38.57 4.35 4.82
N ARG A 52 -39.32 5.45 4.93
CA ARG A 52 -38.78 6.81 4.70
C ARG A 52 -37.54 7.14 5.55
N PRO A 53 -37.51 6.89 6.88
CA PRO A 53 -36.33 7.22 7.67
C PRO A 53 -35.11 6.33 7.32
N ALA A 54 -35.30 5.03 7.08
CA ALA A 54 -34.20 4.16 6.65
C ALA A 54 -33.64 4.58 5.29
N ARG A 55 -34.51 5.00 4.35
CA ARG A 55 -34.08 5.51 3.04
C ARG A 55 -33.23 6.76 3.18
N GLN A 56 -33.61 7.71 4.04
CA GLN A 56 -32.82 8.90 4.30
C GLN A 56 -31.44 8.58 4.88
N ALA A 57 -31.34 7.64 5.82
CA ALA A 57 -30.07 7.18 6.35
C ALA A 57 -29.22 6.48 5.28
N TYR A 58 -29.85 5.64 4.45
CA TYR A 58 -29.23 4.98 3.31
C TYR A 58 -28.66 5.97 2.29
N ASP A 59 -29.43 6.98 1.88
CA ASP A 59 -29.01 7.99 0.90
C ASP A 59 -27.82 8.81 1.42
N LYS A 60 -27.82 9.14 2.72
CA LYS A 60 -26.66 9.77 3.39
C LYS A 60 -25.46 8.84 3.41
N ALA A 61 -25.65 7.54 3.65
CA ALA A 61 -24.56 6.56 3.65
C ALA A 61 -23.91 6.42 2.28
N VAL A 62 -24.71 6.42 1.20
CA VAL A 62 -24.21 6.42 -0.18
C VAL A 62 -23.44 7.71 -0.46
N THR A 63 -23.97 8.86 -0.07
CA THR A 63 -23.27 10.15 -0.19
C THR A 63 -21.94 10.16 0.57
N ALA A 64 -21.86 9.52 1.74
CA ALA A 64 -20.61 9.39 2.48
C ALA A 64 -19.60 8.49 1.75
N LEU A 65 -20.05 7.37 1.17
CA LEU A 65 -19.19 6.52 0.32
C LEU A 65 -18.64 7.27 -0.89
N ASP A 66 -19.46 8.07 -1.56
CA ASP A 66 -19.05 8.88 -2.72
C ASP A 66 -17.95 9.90 -2.34
N HIS A 67 -17.94 10.36 -1.09
CA HIS A 67 -16.90 11.22 -0.53
C HIS A 67 -15.74 10.44 0.12
N ILE A 68 -15.65 9.12 -0.07
CA ILE A 68 -14.60 8.24 0.48
C ILE A 68 -14.64 8.18 2.04
N ASP A 69 -15.75 8.61 2.65
CA ASP A 69 -15.98 8.48 4.10
C ASP A 69 -16.58 7.11 4.43
N ALA A 70 -15.72 6.09 4.43
CA ALA A 70 -16.13 4.73 4.77
C ALA A 70 -16.62 4.59 6.22
N VAL A 71 -16.10 5.38 7.15
CA VAL A 71 -16.44 5.29 8.58
C VAL A 71 -17.86 5.83 8.80
N GLY A 72 -18.14 7.03 8.29
CA GLY A 72 -19.47 7.62 8.34
C GLY A 72 -20.49 6.78 7.57
N ALA A 73 -20.11 6.25 6.40
CA ALA A 73 -20.96 5.34 5.63
C ALA A 73 -21.35 4.09 6.41
N ILE A 74 -20.41 3.41 7.07
CA ILE A 74 -20.71 2.21 7.88
C ILE A 74 -21.70 2.53 8.99
N ALA A 75 -21.50 3.63 9.71
CA ALA A 75 -22.41 4.05 10.79
C ALA A 75 -23.82 4.36 10.26
N LEU A 76 -23.93 5.06 9.12
CA LEU A 76 -25.21 5.39 8.51
C LEU A 76 -25.92 4.16 7.91
N PHE A 77 -25.18 3.20 7.34
CA PHE A 77 -25.75 1.92 6.91
C PHE A 77 -26.23 1.08 8.08
N ASP A 78 -25.46 1.04 9.18
CA ASP A 78 -25.86 0.36 10.41
C ASP A 78 -27.17 0.96 10.95
N GLN A 79 -27.25 2.29 11.03
CA GLN A 79 -28.49 2.99 11.39
C GLN A 79 -29.65 2.67 10.44
N ALA A 80 -29.42 2.69 9.12
CA ALA A 80 -30.45 2.34 8.14
C ALA A 80 -30.93 0.89 8.32
N SER A 81 -30.01 -0.02 8.68
CA SER A 81 -30.30 -1.44 8.90
C SER A 81 -31.15 -1.66 10.16
N GLU A 82 -30.94 -0.85 11.21
CA GLU A 82 -31.77 -0.87 12.43
C GLU A 82 -33.18 -0.36 12.16
N LEU A 83 -33.30 0.68 11.33
CA LEU A 83 -34.58 1.26 10.95
C LEU A 83 -35.39 0.34 10.02
N ALA A 84 -34.74 -0.58 9.30
CA ALA A 84 -35.39 -1.49 8.35
C ALA A 84 -34.97 -2.96 8.58
N PRO A 85 -35.35 -3.57 9.71
CA PRO A 85 -34.86 -4.89 10.13
C PRO A 85 -35.22 -6.03 9.16
N ASP A 86 -36.29 -5.87 8.37
CA ASP A 86 -36.74 -6.88 7.41
C ASP A 86 -35.90 -6.91 6.12
N THR A 87 -35.02 -5.94 5.89
CA THR A 87 -34.26 -5.81 4.63
C THR A 87 -32.95 -6.60 4.68
N VAL A 88 -32.99 -7.87 4.25
CA VAL A 88 -31.83 -8.77 4.20
C VAL A 88 -30.62 -8.16 3.46
N GLU A 89 -30.83 -7.59 2.28
CA GLU A 89 -29.72 -7.07 1.46
C GLU A 89 -29.03 -5.87 2.10
N LEU A 90 -29.75 -5.07 2.89
CA LEU A 90 -29.17 -3.94 3.63
C LEU A 90 -28.25 -4.44 4.76
N HIS A 91 -28.64 -5.51 5.44
CA HIS A 91 -27.79 -6.15 6.45
C HIS A 91 -26.53 -6.75 5.83
N PHE A 92 -26.65 -7.45 4.69
CA PHE A 92 -25.48 -7.95 3.98
C PHE A 92 -24.55 -6.85 3.47
N LEU A 93 -25.12 -5.75 2.96
CA LEU A 93 -24.37 -4.57 2.54
C LEU A 93 -23.57 -3.98 3.71
N THR A 94 -24.22 -3.77 4.85
CA THR A 94 -23.61 -3.25 6.08
C THR A 94 -22.50 -4.17 6.58
N ALA A 95 -22.79 -5.47 6.68
CA ALA A 95 -21.83 -6.48 7.12
C ALA A 95 -20.60 -6.53 6.20
N ARG A 96 -20.82 -6.48 4.89
CA ARG A 96 -19.75 -6.49 3.90
C ARG A 96 -18.85 -5.26 4.01
N LEU A 97 -19.43 -4.07 4.12
CA LEU A 97 -18.67 -2.83 4.19
C LEU A 97 -17.83 -2.78 5.48
N ALA A 98 -18.44 -3.13 6.62
CA ALA A 98 -17.75 -3.23 7.89
C ALA A 98 -16.62 -4.27 7.86
N HIS A 99 -16.88 -5.45 7.28
CA HIS A 99 -15.87 -6.50 7.11
C HIS A 99 -14.67 -6.01 6.28
N LEU A 100 -14.90 -5.34 5.15
CA LEU A 100 -13.82 -4.80 4.32
C LEU A 100 -12.99 -3.76 5.10
N ARG A 101 -13.65 -2.89 5.86
CA ARG A 101 -12.97 -1.90 6.69
C ARG A 101 -12.14 -2.54 7.81
N ALA A 102 -12.66 -3.58 8.47
CA ALA A 102 -11.96 -4.37 9.47
C ALA A 102 -10.67 -5.02 8.91
N ARG A 103 -10.69 -5.42 7.63
CA ARG A 103 -9.51 -5.95 6.95
C ARG A 103 -8.45 -4.87 6.69
N MET A 104 -8.84 -3.62 6.48
CA MET A 104 -7.91 -2.51 6.21
C MET A 104 -7.26 -1.93 7.46
N ILE A 105 -7.98 -1.88 8.58
CA ILE A 105 -7.47 -1.28 9.83
C ILE A 105 -6.64 -2.30 10.65
N PHE A 106 -5.87 -1.79 11.60
CA PHE A 106 -5.03 -2.52 12.54
C PHE A 106 -5.53 -2.37 13.99
N GLY A 107 -5.30 -3.35 14.84
CA GLY A 107 -5.53 -3.27 16.28
C GLY A 107 -7.00 -3.32 16.67
N ASN A 108 -7.31 -2.71 17.82
CA ASN A 108 -8.63 -2.79 18.46
C ASN A 108 -9.76 -2.24 17.58
N GLU A 109 -9.49 -1.18 16.80
CA GLU A 109 -10.46 -0.62 15.86
C GLU A 109 -10.93 -1.68 14.85
N ALA A 110 -10.05 -2.57 14.38
CA ALA A 110 -10.46 -3.63 13.47
C ALA A 110 -11.46 -4.61 14.11
N ALA A 111 -11.33 -4.88 15.41
CA ALA A 111 -12.26 -5.73 16.14
C ALA A 111 -13.66 -5.12 16.19
N GLU A 112 -13.77 -3.80 16.40
CA GLU A 112 -15.05 -3.09 16.40
C GLU A 112 -15.80 -3.23 15.08
N TYR A 113 -15.10 -3.12 13.94
CA TYR A 113 -15.74 -3.32 12.63
C TYR A 113 -16.13 -4.78 12.37
N TYR A 114 -15.37 -5.76 12.87
CA TYR A 114 -15.83 -7.15 12.85
C TYR A 114 -17.08 -7.34 13.70
N ASP A 115 -17.17 -6.70 14.87
CA ASP A 115 -18.38 -6.74 15.72
C ASP A 115 -19.59 -6.13 14.99
N THR A 116 -19.42 -4.98 14.32
CA THR A 116 -20.49 -4.39 13.51
C THR A 116 -20.92 -5.32 12.38
N ALA A 117 -19.97 -6.01 11.74
CA ALA A 117 -20.28 -6.97 10.69
C ALA A 117 -21.07 -8.19 11.22
N GLU A 118 -20.66 -8.75 12.36
CA GLU A 118 -21.36 -9.84 13.03
C GLU A 118 -22.76 -9.43 13.47
N LYS A 119 -22.92 -8.26 14.10
CA LYS A 119 -24.22 -7.71 14.50
C LYS A 119 -25.18 -7.57 13.31
N ALA A 120 -24.71 -7.05 12.18
CA ALA A 120 -25.53 -6.94 10.98
C ALA A 120 -25.98 -8.33 10.46
N LEU A 121 -25.11 -9.34 10.49
CA LEU A 121 -25.48 -10.72 10.13
C LEU A 121 -26.45 -11.34 11.16
N GLU A 122 -26.28 -11.10 12.45
CA GLU A 122 -27.21 -11.58 13.48
C GLU A 122 -28.63 -11.04 13.28
N ARG A 123 -28.79 -9.81 12.77
CA ARG A 123 -30.11 -9.27 12.40
C ARG A 123 -30.77 -10.11 11.30
N ILE A 124 -30.00 -10.66 10.35
CA ILE A 124 -30.51 -11.59 9.33
C ILE A 124 -30.98 -12.89 9.99
N ALA A 125 -30.22 -13.43 10.93
CA ALA A 125 -30.55 -14.68 11.63
C ALA A 125 -31.87 -14.61 12.41
N ARG A 126 -32.29 -13.41 12.84
CA ARG A 126 -33.57 -13.18 13.53
C ARG A 126 -34.79 -13.26 12.61
N GLN A 127 -34.59 -13.23 11.29
CA GLN A 127 -35.70 -13.32 10.34
C GLN A 127 -36.23 -14.75 10.25
N LYS A 128 -37.55 -14.93 10.41
CA LYS A 128 -38.20 -16.24 10.49
C LYS A 128 -38.17 -17.04 9.17
N SER A 129 -38.07 -16.37 8.03
CA SER A 129 -38.19 -16.97 6.71
C SER A 129 -37.04 -16.55 5.80
N LEU A 130 -35.91 -17.25 5.88
CA LEU A 130 -34.79 -17.07 4.96
C LEU A 130 -34.86 -18.10 3.82
N SER A 131 -34.64 -17.64 2.60
CA SER A 131 -34.42 -18.54 1.45
C SER A 131 -33.18 -19.41 1.69
N PRO A 132 -33.16 -20.69 1.23
CA PRO A 132 -31.99 -21.56 1.38
C PRO A 132 -30.68 -20.93 0.86
N LEU A 133 -30.75 -20.20 -0.25
CA LEU A 133 -29.59 -19.49 -0.83
C LEU A 133 -29.09 -18.36 0.07
N VAL A 134 -30.01 -17.61 0.68
CA VAL A 134 -29.68 -16.55 1.63
C VAL A 134 -29.04 -17.11 2.88
N ARG A 135 -29.58 -18.24 3.38
CA ARG A 135 -29.02 -18.94 4.54
C ARG A 135 -27.59 -19.42 4.28
N GLN A 136 -27.35 -20.05 3.12
CA GLN A 136 -26.00 -20.46 2.71
C GLN A 136 -25.04 -19.27 2.62
N ARG A 137 -25.48 -18.14 2.04
CA ARG A 137 -24.68 -16.91 1.96
C ARG A 137 -24.35 -16.37 3.36
N TYR A 138 -25.34 -16.32 4.25
CA TYR A 138 -25.18 -15.93 5.65
C TYR A 138 -24.16 -16.82 6.38
N ASP A 139 -24.33 -18.14 6.33
CA ASP A 139 -23.44 -19.10 7.03
C ASP A 139 -21.99 -18.97 6.53
N THR A 140 -21.81 -18.79 5.21
CA THR A 140 -20.49 -18.61 4.58
C THR A 140 -19.82 -17.31 5.03
N GLN A 141 -20.57 -16.19 5.04
CA GLN A 141 -20.03 -14.90 5.45
C GLN A 141 -19.73 -14.85 6.95
N LEU A 142 -20.62 -15.38 7.79
CA LEU A 142 -20.43 -15.41 9.24
C LEU A 142 -19.21 -16.27 9.61
N LYS A 143 -19.06 -17.44 8.99
CA LYS A 143 -17.88 -18.29 9.20
C LYS A 143 -16.59 -17.55 8.81
N THR A 144 -16.59 -16.89 7.66
CA THR A 144 -15.42 -16.14 7.18
C THR A 144 -15.04 -15.01 8.13
N ILE A 145 -16.02 -14.19 8.54
CA ILE A 145 -15.82 -13.06 9.45
C ILE A 145 -15.30 -13.55 10.81
N SER A 146 -15.94 -14.56 11.40
CA SER A 146 -15.53 -15.10 12.70
C SER A 146 -14.14 -15.76 12.67
N ASP A 147 -13.79 -16.47 11.58
CA ASP A 147 -12.47 -17.06 11.40
C ASP A 147 -11.38 -16.00 11.22
N GLU A 148 -11.66 -14.91 10.50
CA GLU A 148 -10.73 -13.79 10.35
C GLU A 148 -10.55 -13.01 11.65
N LYS A 149 -11.64 -12.75 12.39
CA LYS A 149 -11.62 -12.08 13.69
C LYS A 149 -10.78 -12.85 14.72
N LYS A 150 -10.87 -14.19 14.76
CA LYS A 150 -10.02 -15.04 15.62
C LYS A 150 -8.54 -14.95 15.28
N LYS A 151 -8.19 -14.62 14.03
CA LYS A 151 -6.80 -14.53 13.54
C LYS A 151 -6.26 -13.10 13.54
N LEU A 152 -6.97 -12.16 14.16
CA LEU A 152 -6.66 -10.74 14.11
C LEU A 152 -5.30 -10.44 14.76
N GLU A 153 -5.02 -11.01 15.93
CA GLU A 153 -3.73 -10.86 16.62
C GLU A 153 -2.55 -11.37 15.76
N VAL A 154 -2.72 -12.54 15.13
CA VAL A 154 -1.69 -13.13 14.25
C VAL A 154 -1.46 -12.28 13.00
N ARG A 155 -2.55 -11.79 12.39
CA ARG A 155 -2.50 -10.87 11.24
C ARG A 155 -1.75 -9.60 11.59
N ASP A 156 -2.04 -9.04 12.76
CA ASP A 156 -1.48 -7.78 13.22
C ASP A 156 0.00 -7.93 13.60
N ALA A 157 0.37 -8.99 14.31
CA ALA A 157 1.78 -9.33 14.55
C ALA A 157 2.57 -9.47 13.24
N LYS A 158 1.98 -10.13 12.23
CA LYS A 158 2.59 -10.29 10.90
C LYS A 158 2.75 -8.94 10.18
N ARG A 159 1.72 -8.09 10.18
CA ARG A 159 1.78 -6.75 9.57
C ARG A 159 2.86 -5.89 10.22
N LYS A 160 2.94 -5.92 11.56
CA LYS A 160 3.99 -5.21 12.31
C LYS A 160 5.38 -5.70 11.94
N ALA A 161 5.61 -7.01 11.94
CA ALA A 161 6.90 -7.59 11.57
C ALA A 161 7.34 -7.21 10.14
N ILE A 162 6.39 -7.19 9.19
CA ILE A 162 6.66 -6.76 7.80
C ILE A 162 7.00 -5.26 7.76
N GLY A 163 6.24 -4.43 8.46
CA GLY A 163 6.52 -2.98 8.56
C GLY A 163 7.90 -2.71 9.16
N ASP A 164 8.25 -3.38 10.25
CA ASP A 164 9.56 -3.27 10.89
C ASP A 164 10.70 -3.71 9.97
N ALA A 165 10.49 -4.80 9.22
CA ALA A 165 11.47 -5.27 8.22
C ALA A 165 11.65 -4.26 7.08
N PHE A 166 10.56 -3.66 6.59
CA PHE A 166 10.60 -2.64 5.55
C PHE A 166 11.34 -1.38 6.04
N CYS A 167 11.02 -0.86 7.21
CA CYS A 167 11.70 0.30 7.80
C CYS A 167 13.21 0.04 7.98
N LYS A 168 13.60 -1.17 8.41
CA LYS A 168 15.02 -1.56 8.53
C LYS A 168 15.73 -1.61 7.18
N LEU A 169 15.07 -2.07 6.12
CA LEU A 169 15.64 -2.09 4.77
C LEU A 169 15.77 -0.67 4.21
N TYR A 170 14.71 0.13 4.32
CA TYR A 170 14.71 1.52 3.88
C TYR A 170 15.79 2.36 4.59
N ALA A 171 15.94 2.19 5.91
CA ALA A 171 17.01 2.81 6.67
C ALA A 171 18.40 2.40 6.15
N LYS A 172 18.61 1.11 5.87
CA LYS A 172 19.89 0.64 5.31
C LYS A 172 20.17 1.27 3.95
N GLU A 173 19.19 1.33 3.05
CA GLU A 173 19.37 1.92 1.71
C GLU A 173 19.68 3.42 1.78
N THR A 174 18.97 4.17 2.62
CA THR A 174 19.21 5.61 2.81
C THR A 174 20.61 5.88 3.38
N TYR A 175 20.98 5.24 4.49
CA TYR A 175 22.29 5.47 5.11
C TYR A 175 23.47 4.94 4.28
N THR A 176 23.34 3.79 3.61
CA THR A 176 24.41 3.31 2.72
C THR A 176 24.61 4.21 1.51
N SER A 177 23.54 4.81 0.98
CA SER A 177 23.65 5.78 -0.12
C SER A 177 24.41 7.05 0.30
N GLU A 178 24.23 7.51 1.54
CA GLU A 178 24.93 8.67 2.08
C GLU A 178 26.42 8.37 2.32
N GLU A 179 26.74 7.24 2.96
CA GLU A 179 28.14 6.84 3.18
C GLU A 179 28.90 6.62 1.86
N GLU A 180 28.26 6.00 0.85
CA GLU A 180 28.88 5.83 -0.46
C GLU A 180 29.06 7.17 -1.19
N ALA A 181 28.12 8.11 -1.04
CA ALA A 181 28.25 9.46 -1.58
C ALA A 181 29.39 10.24 -0.91
N GLU A 182 29.58 10.09 0.41
CA GLU A 182 30.70 10.70 1.13
C GLU A 182 32.05 10.10 0.74
N LYS A 183 32.16 8.77 0.65
CA LYS A 183 33.38 8.09 0.19
C LYS A 183 33.77 8.53 -1.22
N LYS A 184 32.82 8.63 -2.15
CA LYS A 184 33.08 9.17 -3.50
C LYS A 184 33.57 10.61 -3.49
N LYS A 185 32.98 11.48 -2.65
CA LYS A 185 33.44 12.86 -2.48
C LYS A 185 34.86 12.94 -1.93
N GLU A 186 35.22 12.08 -0.97
CA GLU A 186 36.59 12.01 -0.45
C GLU A 186 37.61 11.52 -1.48
N GLU A 187 37.27 10.46 -2.23
CA GLU A 187 38.13 9.93 -3.29
C GLU A 187 38.37 10.96 -4.40
N GLU A 188 37.33 11.72 -4.80
CA GLU A 188 37.47 12.80 -5.77
C GLU A 188 38.36 13.94 -5.23
N LYS A 189 38.22 14.31 -3.95
CA LYS A 189 39.12 15.31 -3.32
C LYS A 189 40.57 14.83 -3.31
N LYS A 190 40.82 13.56 -2.96
CA LYS A 190 42.16 12.96 -2.95
C LYS A 190 42.77 12.89 -4.36
N SER A 191 41.98 12.50 -5.37
CA SER A 191 42.45 12.43 -6.77
C SER A 191 42.77 13.81 -7.35
N ARG A 192 41.93 14.83 -7.07
CA ARG A 192 42.20 16.23 -7.45
C ARG A 192 43.49 16.76 -6.80
N LYS A 193 43.72 16.46 -5.52
CA LYS A 193 44.95 16.87 -4.81
C LYS A 193 46.19 16.22 -5.43
N LYS A 194 46.14 14.93 -5.75
CA LYS A 194 47.23 14.21 -6.45
C LYS A 194 47.50 14.79 -7.84
N MET A 195 46.47 15.06 -8.64
CA MET A 195 46.64 15.69 -9.97
C MET A 195 47.28 17.07 -9.88
N ARG A 196 46.85 17.92 -8.93
CA ARG A 196 47.45 19.25 -8.73
C ARG A 196 48.91 19.16 -8.30
N ALA A 197 49.26 18.21 -7.42
CA ALA A 197 50.64 17.99 -7.03
C ALA A 197 51.51 17.52 -8.21
N ALA A 198 51.02 16.59 -9.02
CA ALA A 198 51.71 16.11 -10.22
C ALA A 198 51.89 17.23 -11.28
N GLN A 199 50.89 18.09 -11.49
CA GLN A 199 50.99 19.25 -12.37
C GLN A 199 52.05 20.25 -11.88
N ARG A 200 52.10 20.54 -10.57
CA ARG A 200 53.12 21.41 -9.98
C ARG A 200 54.54 20.82 -10.12
N ALA A 201 54.70 19.52 -9.88
CA ALA A 201 56.00 18.85 -10.05
C ALA A 201 56.47 18.89 -11.51
N ARG A 202 55.57 18.69 -12.48
CA ARG A 202 55.89 18.81 -13.91
C ARG A 202 56.28 20.23 -14.32
N ALA A 203 55.60 21.25 -13.79
CA ALA A 203 55.93 22.65 -14.04
C ALA A 203 57.31 23.02 -13.47
N ALA A 204 57.67 22.51 -12.30
CA ALA A 204 58.99 22.74 -11.69
C ALA A 204 60.13 22.04 -12.46
N ALA A 205 59.86 20.93 -13.14
CA ALA A 205 60.83 20.19 -13.95
C ALA A 205 61.04 20.75 -15.37
N GLY A 206 60.47 21.92 -15.69
CA GLY A 206 60.61 22.54 -17.02
C GLY A 206 59.87 21.82 -18.15
N GLY A 207 58.95 20.90 -17.82
CA GLY A 207 58.12 20.22 -18.82
C GLY A 207 57.14 21.20 -19.48
N PRO A 208 56.88 21.08 -20.79
CA PRO A 208 55.96 21.97 -21.50
C PRO A 208 54.58 21.96 -20.82
N LEU A 209 54.07 23.16 -20.52
CA LEU A 209 52.73 23.35 -20.00
C LEU A 209 51.74 22.70 -20.97
N LEU A 210 50.99 21.70 -20.49
CA LEU A 210 49.89 21.13 -21.26
C LEU A 210 48.92 22.27 -21.61
N PRO A 211 48.48 22.38 -22.87
CA PRO A 211 47.58 23.44 -23.29
C PRO A 211 46.29 23.38 -22.46
N PRO A 212 45.67 24.54 -22.18
CA PRO A 212 44.41 24.60 -21.47
C PRO A 212 43.40 23.69 -22.16
N ARG A 213 42.76 22.82 -21.37
CA ARG A 213 41.71 21.92 -21.83
C ARG A 213 40.64 22.78 -22.52
N PRO A 214 40.27 22.50 -23.79
CA PRO A 214 39.27 23.30 -24.50
C PRO A 214 37.99 23.34 -23.67
N GLY A 215 37.54 24.56 -23.40
CA GLY A 215 36.40 24.85 -22.55
C GLY A 215 35.19 24.03 -22.96
N GLY A 216 34.67 23.25 -22.01
CA GLY A 216 33.38 22.61 -22.16
C GLY A 216 32.36 23.68 -22.49
N ALA A 217 31.75 23.55 -23.67
CA ALA A 217 30.71 24.41 -24.17
C ALA A 217 29.65 24.66 -23.09
N VAL A 218 29.45 25.93 -22.78
CA VAL A 218 28.31 26.46 -22.03
C VAL A 218 27.05 26.00 -22.76
N ARG A 219 26.37 24.97 -22.25
CA ARG A 219 24.99 24.69 -22.67
C ARG A 219 24.12 25.80 -22.09
N SER A 220 23.67 26.66 -22.99
CA SER A 220 22.65 27.68 -22.76
C SER A 220 21.44 27.08 -22.05
N ARG A 221 21.00 27.78 -20.99
CA ARG A 221 19.65 27.67 -20.45
C ARG A 221 18.67 28.03 -21.56
N GLY A 222 17.95 27.05 -22.08
CA GLY A 222 16.69 27.28 -22.76
C GLY A 222 15.67 27.70 -21.70
N ALA A 223 15.27 28.96 -21.77
CA ALA A 223 14.07 29.46 -21.13
C ALA A 223 12.94 29.25 -22.13
N ASP A 224 12.12 28.23 -21.90
CA ASP A 224 10.83 28.11 -22.57
C ASP A 224 9.75 28.43 -21.54
N SER A 225 9.40 29.71 -21.54
CA SER A 225 8.04 30.16 -21.28
C SER A 225 7.17 29.74 -22.46
N GLU A 226 6.05 29.07 -22.21
CA GLU A 226 4.75 29.37 -22.84
C GLU A 226 3.66 28.38 -22.39
N SER A 227 2.53 28.98 -22.00
CA SER A 227 1.14 28.46 -21.91
C SER A 227 0.76 27.52 -20.77
#